data_AF-A0A8T1U4Q8-F1
#
_entry.id   AF-A0A8T1U4Q8-F1
#
_cell.length_a   1.000
_cell.length_b   1.000
_cell.length_c   1.000
_cell.angle_alpha   90.00
_cell.angle_beta   90.00
_cell.angle_gamma   90.00
#
_symmetry.space_group_name_H-M   'P 1'
#
loop_
_entity.id
_entity.type
_entity.pdbx_description
1 polymer ?
#
loop_
_entity_poly.entity_id
_entity_poly.type
_entity_poly.pdbx_seq_one_letter_code
_entity_poly.pdbx_strand_id
1 'polypeptide(L)'
;MTVSDKYIARVQQQDELVANVPDTFAHTTCTVRMPQVLRDSVSYNGDRLSAEAAKRLLQLADNMVNNAEITLPSTFPEQAAKSPTSRHWESLLAGKNCTWQNSPWFLVEQYIFHLVLLMTDYYTTRFDPFHYAKSHHDQLKRFMMLSLWGNKADGTNDKVKSTMHVAGDSLVFDDYLVLVDYSDQVISFLEQKACGSGGAKNLGVEYISDNIGTELLLDLAMADHMLTHNWCGKVTFHVKAEPIYVSDVMPADVDGHVMEMQREIRTPEVRALDKRLAEYVSKGQIIIRPDTYWNQYTYYWEMPAELQTRLAREATLVILKGDLNYRRLLSDRL
;
A
#
# COMPACT_ATOMS: atom_id res chain seq x y z
N MET A 1 -4.57 31.35 21.65
CA MET A 1 -6.00 31.09 21.96
C MET A 1 -6.05 30.33 23.27
N THR A 2 -6.69 30.87 24.31
CA THR A 2 -6.91 30.15 25.57
C THR A 2 -8.18 29.31 25.42
N VAL A 3 -8.07 28.01 25.67
CA VAL A 3 -9.22 27.10 25.72
C VAL A 3 -10.05 27.45 26.96
N SER A 4 -11.38 27.45 26.86
CA SER A 4 -12.27 27.80 27.98
C SER A 4 -12.22 26.75 29.10
N ASP A 5 -12.13 27.18 30.35
CA ASP A 5 -12.20 26.30 31.54
C ASP A 5 -13.47 25.42 31.54
N LYS A 6 -14.59 25.97 31.03
CA LYS A 6 -15.85 25.25 30.91
C LYS A 6 -15.75 24.07 29.93
N TYR A 7 -14.97 24.22 28.87
CA TYR A 7 -14.70 23.13 27.92
C TYR A 7 -13.85 22.04 28.57
N ILE A 8 -12.75 22.43 29.23
CA ILE A 8 -11.84 21.47 29.89
C ILE A 8 -12.59 20.68 30.96
N ALA A 9 -13.36 21.35 31.81
CA ALA A 9 -14.17 20.69 32.84
C ALA A 9 -15.17 19.68 32.24
N ARG A 10 -15.77 19.99 31.09
CA ARG A 10 -16.69 19.07 30.40
C ARG A 10 -15.97 17.85 29.83
N VAL A 11 -14.76 18.02 29.29
CA VAL A 11 -13.94 16.92 28.77
C VAL A 11 -13.47 16.02 29.91
N GLN A 12 -13.00 16.58 31.03
CA GLN A 12 -12.51 15.84 32.20
C GLN A 12 -13.59 15.06 32.96
N GLN A 13 -14.87 15.29 32.66
CA GLN A 13 -15.98 14.48 33.17
C GLN A 13 -16.21 13.19 32.37
N GLN A 14 -15.59 13.05 31.20
CA GLN A 14 -15.69 11.84 30.38
C GLN A 14 -14.58 10.86 30.75
N ASP A 15 -14.87 9.57 30.68
CA ASP A 15 -13.87 8.53 30.86
C ASP A 15 -12.89 8.52 29.68
N GLU A 16 -11.62 8.22 29.97
CA GLU A 16 -10.64 7.98 28.92
C GLU A 16 -10.97 6.68 28.18
N LEU A 17 -10.84 6.71 26.85
CA LEU A 17 -10.96 5.50 26.06
C LEU A 17 -9.83 4.54 26.42
N VAL A 18 -10.15 3.27 26.63
CA VAL A 18 -9.20 2.18 26.88
C VAL A 18 -9.43 1.07 25.85
N ALA A 19 -8.43 0.23 25.64
CA ALA A 19 -8.46 -0.82 24.61
C ALA A 19 -8.89 -2.20 25.14
N ASN A 20 -9.42 -2.29 26.37
CA ASN A 20 -9.86 -3.55 26.98
C ASN A 20 -11.32 -3.93 26.66
N VAL A 21 -12.03 -3.12 25.87
CA VAL A 21 -13.41 -3.40 25.43
C VAL A 21 -13.38 -4.03 24.03
N PRO A 22 -13.69 -5.34 23.89
CA PRO A 22 -13.70 -6.01 22.58
C PRO A 22 -14.57 -5.31 21.54
N ASP A 23 -14.25 -5.51 20.27
CA ASP A 23 -14.97 -4.96 19.10
C ASP A 23 -15.01 -3.43 19.00
N THR A 24 -14.31 -2.70 19.89
CA THR A 24 -14.10 -1.26 19.75
C THR A 24 -12.92 -0.96 18.83
N PHE A 25 -12.93 0.23 18.24
CA PHE A 25 -11.81 0.70 17.43
C PHE A 25 -10.50 0.82 18.23
N ALA A 26 -10.59 1.21 19.51
CA ALA A 26 -9.43 1.27 20.41
C ALA A 26 -8.84 -0.13 20.65
N HIS A 27 -9.69 -1.13 20.89
CA HIS A 27 -9.26 -2.53 21.01
C HIS A 27 -8.58 -3.02 19.74
N THR A 28 -9.24 -2.92 18.58
CA THR A 28 -8.67 -3.32 17.28
C THR A 28 -7.36 -2.59 16.97
N THR A 29 -7.26 -1.31 17.33
CA THR A 29 -6.02 -0.54 17.13
C THR A 29 -4.88 -1.09 17.98
N CYS A 30 -5.13 -1.39 19.26
CA CYS A 30 -4.12 -1.89 20.18
C CYS A 30 -3.73 -3.36 19.91
N THR A 31 -4.70 -4.22 19.60
CA THR A 31 -4.48 -5.68 19.49
C THR A 31 -4.17 -6.16 18.07
N VAL A 32 -4.49 -5.36 17.05
CA VAL A 32 -4.25 -5.74 15.65
C VAL A 32 -3.36 -4.73 14.95
N ARG A 33 -3.79 -3.47 14.85
CA ARG A 33 -3.14 -2.49 13.96
C ARG A 33 -1.73 -2.11 14.42
N MET A 34 -1.55 -1.78 15.70
CA MET A 34 -0.24 -1.42 16.25
C MET A 34 0.76 -2.59 16.23
N PRO A 35 0.39 -3.82 16.67
CA PRO A 35 1.23 -4.99 16.48
C PRO A 35 1.64 -5.22 15.02
N GLN A 36 0.73 -4.96 14.06
CA GLN A 36 1.06 -5.07 12.64
C GLN A 36 2.10 -4.03 12.22
N VAL A 37 2.00 -2.78 12.65
CA VAL A 37 3.03 -1.75 12.39
C VAL A 37 4.42 -2.21 12.87
N LEU A 38 4.49 -2.85 14.05
CA LEU A 38 5.76 -3.39 14.56
C LEU A 38 6.30 -4.53 13.71
N ARG A 39 5.43 -5.46 13.28
CA ARG A 39 5.81 -6.57 12.40
C ARG A 39 6.25 -6.08 11.02
N ASP A 40 5.56 -5.08 10.47
CA ASP A 40 5.90 -4.42 9.22
C ASP A 40 7.25 -3.70 9.33
N SER A 41 7.51 -3.00 10.44
CA SER A 41 8.80 -2.38 10.70
C SER A 41 9.94 -3.38 10.71
N VAL A 42 9.71 -4.61 11.17
CA VAL A 42 10.72 -5.68 11.08
C VAL A 42 10.87 -6.18 9.65
N SER A 43 9.75 -6.47 8.98
CA SER A 43 9.75 -7.05 7.63
C SER A 43 10.38 -6.13 6.58
N TYR A 44 10.03 -4.84 6.58
CA TYR A 44 10.39 -3.91 5.51
C TYR A 44 11.75 -3.23 5.70
N ASN A 45 12.24 -3.13 6.93
CA ASN A 45 13.58 -2.58 7.16
C ASN A 45 14.70 -3.61 6.93
N GLY A 46 14.39 -4.92 7.03
CA GLY A 46 15.35 -5.99 6.76
C GLY A 46 16.68 -5.80 7.51
N ASP A 47 17.79 -5.93 6.81
CA ASP A 47 19.16 -5.83 7.36
C ASP A 47 19.51 -4.45 7.94
N ARG A 48 18.68 -3.42 7.70
CA ARG A 48 18.87 -2.09 8.31
C ARG A 48 18.50 -2.09 9.79
N LEU A 49 17.69 -3.04 10.23
CA LEU A 49 17.32 -3.24 11.62
C LEU A 49 18.19 -4.34 12.22
N SER A 50 18.79 -4.10 13.39
CA SER A 50 19.59 -5.14 14.05
C SER A 50 18.68 -6.31 14.46
N ALA A 51 19.22 -7.54 14.46
CA ALA A 51 18.47 -8.73 14.85
C ALA A 51 17.88 -8.62 16.27
N GLU A 52 18.59 -7.93 17.16
CA GLU A 52 18.14 -7.67 18.53
C GLU A 52 16.99 -6.64 18.57
N ALA A 53 17.06 -5.56 17.78
CA ALA A 53 15.95 -4.61 17.65
C ALA A 53 14.72 -5.29 17.03
N ALA A 54 14.90 -6.11 16.00
CA ALA A 54 13.83 -6.89 15.38
C ALA A 54 13.11 -7.78 16.40
N LYS A 55 13.88 -8.52 17.22
CA LYS A 55 13.34 -9.38 18.28
C LYS A 55 12.54 -8.58 19.31
N ARG A 56 13.04 -7.40 19.73
CA ARG A 56 12.33 -6.51 20.67
C ARG A 56 11.00 -6.00 20.11
N LEU A 57 10.96 -5.62 18.83
CA LEU A 57 9.71 -5.17 18.18
C LEU A 57 8.68 -6.29 18.07
N LEU A 58 9.09 -7.51 17.71
CA LEU A 58 8.18 -8.66 17.66
C LEU A 58 7.66 -9.02 19.06
N GLN A 59 8.53 -9.01 20.08
CA GLN A 59 8.12 -9.23 21.46
C GLN A 59 7.14 -8.14 21.94
N LEU A 60 7.38 -6.88 21.56
CA LEU A 60 6.47 -5.78 21.88
C LEU A 60 5.09 -6.00 21.24
N ALA A 61 5.04 -6.45 19.98
CA ALA A 61 3.79 -6.78 19.30
C ALA A 61 3.00 -7.84 20.06
N ASP A 62 3.66 -8.88 20.54
CA ASP A 62 3.01 -9.95 21.31
C ASP A 62 2.60 -9.48 22.72
N ASN A 63 3.40 -8.62 23.35
CA ASN A 63 3.07 -8.02 24.65
C ASN A 63 1.79 -7.17 24.58
N MET A 64 1.57 -6.44 23.48
CA MET A 64 0.36 -5.65 23.27
C MET A 64 -0.88 -6.54 23.12
N VAL A 65 -0.78 -7.60 22.32
CA VAL A 65 -1.87 -8.58 22.12
C VAL A 65 -2.26 -9.24 23.44
N ASN A 66 -1.27 -9.59 24.26
CA ASN A 66 -1.46 -10.28 25.54
C ASN A 66 -1.71 -9.34 26.74
N ASN A 67 -1.89 -8.04 26.51
CA ASN A 67 -2.11 -7.04 27.55
C ASN A 67 -1.03 -7.03 28.66
N ALA A 68 0.23 -7.21 28.28
CA ALA A 68 1.34 -7.18 29.23
C ALA A 68 1.53 -5.79 29.85
N GLU A 69 2.35 -5.72 30.90
CA GLU A 69 2.80 -4.45 31.48
C GLU A 69 3.60 -3.63 30.46
N ILE A 70 3.41 -2.31 30.48
CA ILE A 70 4.11 -1.39 29.59
C ILE A 70 5.58 -1.30 30.02
N THR A 71 6.49 -1.67 29.11
CA THR A 71 7.93 -1.53 29.30
C THR A 71 8.31 -0.08 29.55
N LEU A 72 9.12 0.19 30.58
CA LEU A 72 9.59 1.55 30.90
C LEU A 72 10.78 1.98 30.04
N PRO A 73 10.95 3.29 29.76
CA PRO A 73 12.14 3.81 29.08
C PRO A 73 13.46 3.41 29.75
N SER A 74 13.49 3.32 31.08
CA SER A 74 14.64 2.89 31.88
C SER A 74 15.19 1.50 31.54
N THR A 75 14.41 0.65 30.85
CA THR A 75 14.86 -0.62 30.26
C THR A 75 15.91 -0.44 29.16
N PHE A 76 15.96 0.74 28.53
CA PHE A 76 16.91 1.08 27.45
C PHE A 76 17.77 2.29 27.86
N PRO A 77 18.63 2.15 28.88
CA PRO A 77 19.24 3.30 29.57
C PRO A 77 20.09 4.19 28.64
N GLU A 78 20.82 3.60 27.70
CA GLU A 78 21.65 4.35 26.75
C GLU A 78 20.84 5.25 25.80
N GLN A 79 19.70 4.74 25.31
CA GLN A 79 18.82 5.47 24.40
C GLN A 79 17.94 6.46 25.19
N ALA A 80 17.45 6.05 26.36
CA ALA A 80 16.64 6.89 27.23
C ALA A 80 17.42 8.13 27.69
N ALA A 81 18.72 8.02 27.97
CA ALA A 81 19.57 9.14 28.33
C ALA A 81 19.73 10.18 27.20
N LYS A 82 19.65 9.74 25.93
CA LYS A 82 19.77 10.61 24.74
C LYS A 82 18.43 11.20 24.29
N SER A 83 17.33 10.67 24.81
CA SER A 83 15.98 11.04 24.43
C SER A 83 15.46 12.22 25.26
N PRO A 84 14.98 13.32 24.64
CA PRO A 84 14.49 14.49 25.37
C PRO A 84 13.18 14.21 26.15
N THR A 85 12.42 13.20 25.74
CA THR A 85 11.08 12.89 26.27
C THR A 85 11.06 11.67 27.19
N SER A 86 12.13 10.87 27.27
CA SER A 86 12.12 9.62 28.05
C SER A 86 11.85 9.85 29.55
N ARG A 87 12.36 10.94 30.13
CA ARG A 87 12.07 11.29 31.54
C ARG A 87 10.58 11.58 31.79
N HIS A 88 9.91 12.20 30.82
CA HIS A 88 8.48 12.48 30.91
C HIS A 88 7.67 11.19 30.85
N TRP A 89 8.01 10.29 29.93
CA TRP A 89 7.37 8.98 29.86
C TRP A 89 7.61 8.13 31.10
N GLU A 90 8.83 8.14 31.65
CA GLU A 90 9.15 7.44 32.90
C GLU A 90 8.25 7.93 34.04
N SER A 91 8.08 9.24 34.22
CA SER A 91 7.22 9.77 35.29
C SER A 91 5.72 9.52 35.05
N LEU A 92 5.30 9.37 33.78
CA LEU A 92 3.94 9.00 33.45
C LEU A 92 3.62 7.55 33.75
N LEU A 93 4.59 6.63 33.68
CA LEU A 93 4.34 5.18 33.72
C LEU A 93 4.83 4.51 35.01
N ALA A 94 5.96 4.95 35.56
CA ALA A 94 6.62 4.28 36.68
C ALA A 94 5.70 4.20 37.92
N GLY A 95 5.55 2.99 38.47
CA GLY A 95 4.76 2.73 39.67
C GLY A 95 3.24 2.77 39.47
N LYS A 96 2.74 2.82 38.23
CA LYS A 96 1.30 2.91 37.92
C LYS A 96 0.68 1.61 37.39
N ASN A 97 1.44 0.51 37.31
CA ASN A 97 1.00 -0.80 36.82
C ASN A 97 0.24 -0.71 35.47
N CYS A 98 0.74 0.12 34.56
CA CYS A 98 0.11 0.36 33.27
C CYS A 98 0.23 -0.88 32.35
N THR A 99 -0.85 -1.25 31.69
CA THR A 99 -0.88 -2.37 30.72
C THR A 99 -1.43 -1.87 29.39
N TRP A 100 -1.05 -2.52 28.29
CA TRP A 100 -1.34 -2.04 26.93
C TRP A 100 -2.83 -1.81 26.64
N GLN A 101 -3.73 -2.60 27.24
CA GLN A 101 -5.17 -2.52 26.99
C GLN A 101 -5.96 -1.80 28.10
N ASN A 102 -5.44 -1.72 29.33
CA ASN A 102 -6.13 -1.04 30.44
C ASN A 102 -5.65 0.40 30.70
N SER A 103 -4.63 0.87 29.98
CA SER A 103 -4.20 2.27 30.04
C SER A 103 -4.93 3.13 29.02
N PRO A 104 -4.98 4.47 29.21
CA PRO A 104 -5.63 5.37 28.26
C PRO A 104 -5.10 5.15 26.85
N TRP A 105 -6.00 4.94 25.90
CA TRP A 105 -5.68 4.56 24.53
C TRP A 105 -4.76 5.59 23.87
N PHE A 106 -5.02 6.88 24.08
CA PHE A 106 -4.15 7.94 23.55
C PHE A 106 -2.73 7.90 24.13
N LEU A 107 -2.59 7.59 25.43
CA LEU A 107 -1.29 7.41 26.08
C LEU A 107 -0.54 6.23 25.43
N VAL A 108 -1.24 5.11 25.24
CA VAL A 108 -0.69 3.90 24.61
C VAL A 108 -0.27 4.18 23.16
N GLU A 109 -1.13 4.85 22.41
CA GLU A 109 -0.93 5.20 21.01
C GLU A 109 0.27 6.13 20.80
N GLN A 110 0.48 7.08 21.69
CA GLN A 110 1.66 7.94 21.64
C GLN A 110 2.92 7.20 22.11
N TYR A 111 2.81 6.45 23.20
CA TYR A 111 3.97 5.85 23.85
C TYR A 111 4.64 4.77 23.01
N ILE A 112 3.88 3.96 22.25
CA ILE A 112 4.44 2.93 21.39
C ILE A 112 5.50 3.49 20.43
N PHE A 113 5.24 4.64 19.79
CA PHE A 113 6.21 5.24 18.87
C PHE A 113 7.50 5.64 19.58
N HIS A 114 7.39 6.23 20.78
CA HIS A 114 8.56 6.55 21.58
C HIS A 114 9.36 5.29 21.96
N LEU A 115 8.68 4.23 22.37
CA LEU A 115 9.31 2.97 22.76
C LEU A 115 10.01 2.31 21.57
N VAL A 116 9.42 2.34 20.37
CA VAL A 116 10.06 1.87 19.14
C VAL A 116 11.36 2.62 18.88
N LEU A 117 11.38 3.95 19.00
CA LEU A 117 12.63 4.72 18.82
C LEU A 117 13.75 4.30 19.79
N LEU A 118 13.39 3.93 21.03
CA LEU A 118 14.36 3.37 21.97
C LEU A 118 14.81 1.97 21.56
N MET A 119 13.88 1.09 21.17
CA MET A 119 14.17 -0.29 20.78
C MET A 119 15.01 -0.42 19.51
N THR A 120 14.91 0.54 18.59
CA THR A 120 15.64 0.57 17.30
C THR A 120 16.86 1.48 17.32
N ASP A 121 17.31 1.89 18.51
CA ASP A 121 18.49 2.71 18.73
C ASP A 121 18.50 4.08 18.03
N TYR A 122 17.33 4.64 17.70
CA TYR A 122 17.17 5.86 16.91
C TYR A 122 18.00 7.04 17.43
N TYR A 123 18.09 7.24 18.75
CA TYR A 123 18.80 8.39 19.30
C TYR A 123 20.32 8.30 19.15
N THR A 124 20.83 7.10 18.89
CA THR A 124 22.24 6.85 18.54
C THR A 124 22.45 6.85 17.04
N THR A 125 21.61 6.12 16.29
CA THR A 125 21.86 5.83 14.86
C THR A 125 21.22 6.85 13.93
N ARG A 126 20.21 7.59 14.39
CA ARG A 126 19.31 8.44 13.58
C ARG A 126 18.54 7.69 12.50
N PHE A 127 18.53 6.35 12.55
CA PHE A 127 17.74 5.51 11.67
C PHE A 127 16.25 5.62 12.02
N ASP A 128 15.44 6.20 11.14
CA ASP A 128 13.97 6.27 11.27
C ASP A 128 13.35 4.89 10.92
N PRO A 129 12.86 4.13 11.92
CA PRO A 129 12.31 2.80 11.68
C PRO A 129 11.00 2.83 10.91
N PHE A 130 10.37 4.01 10.73
CA PHE A 130 9.11 4.18 10.00
C PHE A 130 9.31 4.76 8.59
N HIS A 131 10.55 5.01 8.18
CA HIS A 131 10.82 5.59 6.86
C HIS A 131 10.35 4.67 5.72
N TYR A 132 10.42 3.35 5.92
CA TYR A 132 9.91 2.38 4.94
C TYR A 132 8.44 2.66 4.62
N ALA A 133 7.59 2.95 5.60
CA ALA A 133 6.15 3.14 5.37
C ALA A 133 5.88 4.38 4.51
N LYS A 134 6.60 5.48 4.77
CA LYS A 134 6.55 6.72 3.97
C LYS A 134 6.98 6.43 2.53
N SER A 135 8.14 5.79 2.37
CA SER A 135 8.67 5.41 1.06
C SER A 135 7.79 4.40 0.32
N HIS A 136 7.13 3.49 1.03
CA HIS A 136 6.30 2.44 0.46
C HIS A 136 5.00 3.01 -0.13
N HIS A 137 4.33 3.88 0.64
CA HIS A 137 3.18 4.66 0.17
C HIS A 137 3.56 5.49 -1.06
N ASP A 138 4.62 6.31 -0.95
CA ASP A 138 5.03 7.22 -2.03
C ASP A 138 5.43 6.48 -3.30
N GLN A 139 6.07 5.31 -3.17
CA GLN A 139 6.43 4.48 -4.32
C GLN A 139 5.20 3.91 -5.03
N LEU A 140 4.24 3.33 -4.30
CA LEU A 140 3.02 2.82 -4.94
C LEU A 140 2.24 3.96 -5.61
N LYS A 141 2.12 5.11 -4.95
CA LYS A 141 1.52 6.31 -5.55
C LYS A 141 2.23 6.72 -6.83
N ARG A 142 3.57 6.67 -6.85
CA ARG A 142 4.36 6.94 -8.05
C ARG A 142 4.03 5.95 -9.17
N PHE A 143 3.97 4.65 -8.88
CA PHE A 143 3.61 3.64 -9.88
C PHE A 143 2.18 3.80 -10.40
N MET A 144 1.22 4.20 -9.55
CA MET A 144 -0.14 4.56 -9.99
C MET A 144 -0.11 5.71 -11.01
N MET A 145 0.70 6.75 -10.75
CA MET A 145 0.86 7.86 -11.69
C MET A 145 1.54 7.43 -12.99
N LEU A 146 2.57 6.58 -12.92
CA LEU A 146 3.19 6.01 -14.12
C LEU A 146 2.18 5.20 -14.95
N SER A 147 1.41 4.31 -14.32
CA SER A 147 0.37 3.50 -14.96
C SER A 147 -0.74 4.35 -15.59
N LEU A 148 -1.16 5.45 -14.93
CA LEU A 148 -2.12 6.41 -15.47
C LEU A 148 -1.58 7.08 -16.74
N TRP A 149 -0.35 7.60 -16.68
CA TRP A 149 0.23 8.36 -17.79
C TRP A 149 0.85 7.50 -18.88
N GLY A 150 0.97 6.17 -18.69
CA GLY A 150 1.39 5.25 -19.75
C GLY A 150 0.54 5.38 -21.02
N ASN A 151 -0.78 5.56 -20.86
CA ASN A 151 -1.70 5.78 -21.97
C ASN A 151 -1.31 7.01 -22.83
N LYS A 152 -0.77 8.06 -22.19
CA LYS A 152 -0.34 9.30 -22.86
C LYS A 152 0.85 9.07 -23.79
N ALA A 153 1.73 8.13 -23.47
CA ALA A 153 2.87 7.78 -24.30
C ALA A 153 2.44 7.01 -25.57
N ASP A 154 1.37 6.22 -25.48
CA ASP A 154 0.89 5.39 -26.58
C ASP A 154 -0.19 6.09 -27.44
N GLY A 155 -0.94 7.03 -26.87
CA GLY A 155 -2.06 7.70 -27.52
C GLY A 155 -1.71 8.43 -28.82
N THR A 156 -2.62 8.46 -29.79
CA THR A 156 -2.40 9.08 -31.12
C THR A 156 -2.52 10.62 -31.11
N ASN A 157 -2.82 11.23 -29.97
CA ASN A 157 -3.00 12.67 -29.85
C ASN A 157 -1.67 13.39 -29.55
N ASP A 158 -1.08 13.99 -30.59
CA ASP A 158 0.21 14.67 -30.50
C ASP A 158 0.26 15.82 -29.48
N LYS A 159 -0.87 16.50 -29.23
CA LYS A 159 -0.95 17.56 -28.20
C LYS A 159 -0.85 17.00 -26.78
N VAL A 160 -1.29 15.77 -26.59
CA VAL A 160 -1.25 15.07 -25.31
C VAL A 160 0.15 14.49 -25.14
N LYS A 161 0.74 13.87 -26.17
CA LYS A 161 2.14 13.40 -26.17
C LYS A 161 3.17 14.51 -25.87
N SER A 162 2.99 15.71 -26.40
CA SER A 162 3.96 16.81 -26.26
C SER A 162 4.10 17.40 -24.85
N THR A 163 3.20 17.03 -23.93
CA THR A 163 3.26 17.44 -22.52
C THR A 163 3.90 16.36 -21.64
N MET A 164 4.58 15.37 -22.23
CA MET A 164 5.50 14.47 -21.54
C MET A 164 6.94 14.95 -21.77
N HIS A 165 7.70 15.06 -20.69
CA HIS A 165 9.12 15.37 -20.78
C HIS A 165 9.94 14.32 -20.04
N VAL A 166 10.99 13.87 -20.70
CA VAL A 166 12.00 13.00 -20.11
C VAL A 166 13.06 13.90 -19.48
N ALA A 167 13.23 13.82 -18.15
CA ALA A 167 14.28 14.52 -17.44
C ALA A 167 15.30 13.48 -16.96
N GLY A 168 16.41 13.35 -17.68
CA GLY A 168 17.37 12.25 -17.46
C GLY A 168 16.72 10.90 -17.74
N ASP A 169 16.79 9.97 -16.77
CA ASP A 169 16.20 8.63 -16.88
C ASP A 169 14.77 8.55 -16.30
N SER A 170 14.18 9.68 -15.93
CA SER A 170 12.85 9.74 -15.30
C SER A 170 11.80 10.32 -16.23
N LEU A 171 10.69 9.60 -16.35
CA LEU A 171 9.44 10.13 -16.90
C LEU A 171 8.85 11.11 -15.88
N VAL A 172 8.94 12.42 -16.15
CA VAL A 172 8.34 13.43 -15.29
C VAL A 172 6.96 13.75 -15.83
N PHE A 173 5.98 13.68 -14.94
CA PHE A 173 4.61 14.01 -15.22
C PHE A 173 4.23 15.24 -14.42
N ASP A 174 3.43 16.07 -15.06
CA ASP A 174 2.86 17.25 -14.46
C ASP A 174 1.67 16.83 -13.60
N ASP A 175 1.93 16.52 -12.32
CA ASP A 175 0.91 16.06 -11.36
C ASP A 175 -0.28 17.04 -11.26
N TYR A 176 -0.08 18.32 -11.58
CA TYR A 176 -1.15 19.32 -11.64
C TYR A 176 -2.21 19.06 -12.72
N LEU A 177 -1.94 18.17 -13.68
CA LEU A 177 -2.91 17.76 -14.71
C LEU A 177 -3.89 16.69 -14.21
N VAL A 178 -3.64 16.09 -13.04
CA VAL A 178 -4.57 15.14 -12.42
C VAL A 178 -5.69 15.92 -11.74
N LEU A 179 -6.89 15.93 -12.34
CA LEU A 179 -8.03 16.70 -11.83
C LEU A 179 -8.64 16.11 -10.56
N VAL A 180 -8.59 14.77 -10.43
CA VAL A 180 -9.13 14.02 -9.29
C VAL A 180 -8.12 12.95 -8.93
N ASP A 181 -7.53 13.06 -7.74
CA ASP A 181 -6.55 12.11 -7.23
C ASP A 181 -7.08 11.44 -5.95
N TYR A 182 -7.34 10.13 -6.05
CA TYR A 182 -7.74 9.28 -4.93
C TYR A 182 -6.66 8.24 -4.56
N SER A 183 -5.42 8.43 -5.01
CA SER A 183 -4.33 7.46 -4.78
C SER A 183 -4.10 7.18 -3.30
N ASP A 184 -4.08 8.21 -2.45
CA ASP A 184 -3.88 8.04 -1.00
C ASP A 184 -5.01 7.22 -0.35
N GLN A 185 -6.25 7.40 -0.82
CA GLN A 185 -7.40 6.65 -0.36
C GLN A 185 -7.35 5.19 -0.84
N VAL A 186 -6.90 4.93 -2.06
CA VAL A 186 -6.69 3.57 -2.57
C VAL A 186 -5.61 2.85 -1.77
N ILE A 187 -4.49 3.53 -1.47
CA ILE A 187 -3.41 2.98 -0.66
C ILE A 187 -3.92 2.65 0.75
N SER A 188 -4.58 3.61 1.41
CA SER A 188 -5.18 3.40 2.74
C SER A 188 -6.19 2.25 2.74
N PHE A 189 -6.96 2.09 1.67
CA PHE A 189 -7.92 1.00 1.51
C PHE A 189 -7.22 -0.36 1.43
N LEU A 190 -6.13 -0.48 0.66
CA LEU A 190 -5.35 -1.72 0.58
C LEU A 190 -4.75 -2.10 1.93
N GLU A 191 -4.19 -1.14 2.68
CA GLU A 191 -3.66 -1.37 4.03
C GLU A 191 -4.74 -1.87 5.00
N GLN A 192 -5.92 -1.25 4.98
CA GLN A 192 -7.06 -1.67 5.80
C GLN A 192 -7.52 -3.09 5.44
N LYS A 193 -7.60 -3.41 4.15
CA LYS A 193 -7.97 -4.74 3.67
C LYS A 193 -6.93 -5.79 4.03
N ALA A 194 -5.65 -5.45 3.97
CA ALA A 194 -4.57 -6.34 4.39
C ALA A 194 -4.69 -6.68 5.88
N CYS A 195 -4.94 -5.69 6.74
CA CYS A 195 -5.17 -5.90 8.18
C CYS A 195 -6.38 -6.83 8.43
N GLY A 196 -7.50 -6.59 7.74
CA GLY A 196 -8.74 -7.35 7.95
C GLY A 196 -8.74 -8.77 7.36
N SER A 197 -7.85 -9.06 6.41
CA SER A 197 -7.80 -10.36 5.70
C SER A 197 -6.67 -11.27 6.13
N GLY A 198 -5.90 -10.92 7.18
CA GLY A 198 -4.77 -11.71 7.64
C GLY A 198 -3.50 -11.53 6.80
N GLY A 199 -3.39 -10.43 6.07
CA GLY A 199 -2.21 -10.02 5.32
C GLY A 199 -2.49 -9.70 3.86
N ALA A 200 -1.66 -8.83 3.26
CA ALA A 200 -1.84 -8.37 1.89
C ALA A 200 -1.75 -9.48 0.82
N LYS A 201 -1.11 -10.61 1.13
CA LYS A 201 -1.04 -11.77 0.24
C LYS A 201 -2.41 -12.42 -0.03
N ASN A 202 -3.43 -12.10 0.77
CA ASN A 202 -4.79 -12.57 0.55
C ASN A 202 -5.61 -11.61 -0.34
N LEU A 203 -5.03 -10.48 -0.75
CA LEU A 203 -5.69 -9.50 -1.61
C LEU A 203 -5.45 -9.81 -3.09
N GLY A 204 -6.48 -9.61 -3.90
CA GLY A 204 -6.44 -9.71 -5.36
C GLY A 204 -6.67 -8.36 -6.03
N VAL A 205 -5.90 -8.07 -7.09
CA VAL A 205 -6.04 -6.84 -7.89
C VAL A 205 -6.36 -7.24 -9.33
N GLU A 206 -7.47 -6.76 -9.87
CA GLU A 206 -7.88 -7.06 -11.24
C GLU A 206 -7.73 -5.80 -12.11
N TYR A 207 -6.87 -5.86 -13.13
CA TYR A 207 -6.75 -4.83 -14.16
C TYR A 207 -7.74 -5.13 -15.29
N ILE A 208 -8.57 -4.15 -15.65
CA ILE A 208 -9.24 -4.14 -16.96
C ILE A 208 -8.35 -3.32 -17.89
N SER A 209 -7.58 -4.01 -18.74
CA SER A 209 -6.51 -3.43 -19.55
C SER A 209 -7.04 -2.57 -20.70
N ASP A 210 -6.27 -1.52 -21.04
CA ASP A 210 -6.47 -0.65 -22.20
C ASP A 210 -5.40 -0.96 -23.24
N ASN A 211 -4.33 -0.16 -23.37
CA ASN A 211 -3.38 -0.25 -24.48
C ASN A 211 -2.14 -1.13 -24.23
N ILE A 212 -1.63 -1.72 -25.32
CA ILE A 212 -0.28 -2.29 -25.43
C ILE A 212 0.76 -1.17 -25.44
N GLY A 213 2.04 -1.53 -25.35
CA GLY A 213 3.14 -0.57 -25.45
C GLY A 213 3.57 -0.07 -24.08
N THR A 214 3.74 1.24 -23.94
CA THR A 214 4.22 1.87 -22.70
C THR A 214 3.23 1.70 -21.56
N GLU A 215 1.93 1.75 -21.83
CA GLU A 215 0.86 1.54 -20.86
C GLU A 215 0.93 0.14 -20.27
N LEU A 216 0.95 -0.90 -21.11
CA LEU A 216 1.13 -2.27 -20.64
C LEU A 216 2.43 -2.45 -19.87
N LEU A 217 3.55 -1.86 -20.32
CA LEU A 217 4.82 -1.92 -19.58
C LEU A 217 4.70 -1.34 -18.18
N LEU A 218 4.09 -0.16 -18.03
CA LEU A 218 3.96 0.52 -16.75
C LEU A 218 2.92 -0.15 -15.85
N ASP A 219 1.89 -0.77 -16.44
CA ASP A 219 0.95 -1.62 -15.71
C ASP A 219 1.62 -2.88 -15.16
N LEU A 220 2.46 -3.55 -15.96
CA LEU A 220 3.27 -4.68 -15.52
C LEU A 220 4.29 -4.28 -14.46
N ALA A 221 4.91 -3.11 -14.59
CA ALA A 221 5.84 -2.58 -13.59
C ALA A 221 5.12 -2.25 -12.26
N MET A 222 3.91 -1.70 -12.33
CA MET A 222 3.07 -1.50 -11.14
C MET A 222 2.67 -2.83 -10.51
N ALA A 223 2.29 -3.84 -11.28
CA ALA A 223 1.97 -5.18 -10.77
C ALA A 223 3.19 -5.84 -10.10
N ASP A 224 4.37 -5.75 -10.72
CA ASP A 224 5.64 -6.19 -10.11
C ASP A 224 5.89 -5.47 -8.78
N HIS A 225 5.71 -4.15 -8.72
CA HIS A 225 5.85 -3.40 -7.49
C HIS A 225 4.86 -3.88 -6.42
N MET A 226 3.59 -4.05 -6.78
CA MET A 226 2.54 -4.51 -5.86
C MET A 226 2.82 -5.91 -5.30
N LEU A 227 3.30 -6.84 -6.12
CA LEU A 227 3.62 -8.20 -5.68
C LEU A 227 4.93 -8.25 -4.87
N THR A 228 5.98 -7.58 -5.34
CA THR A 228 7.29 -7.53 -4.67
C THR A 228 7.18 -6.94 -3.27
N HIS A 229 6.35 -5.92 -3.12
CA HIS A 229 6.23 -5.15 -1.88
C HIS A 229 5.00 -5.56 -1.06
N ASN A 230 4.37 -6.72 -1.32
CA ASN A 230 3.22 -7.22 -0.55
C ASN A 230 2.07 -6.20 -0.42
N TRP A 231 1.68 -5.54 -1.52
CA TRP A 231 0.41 -4.81 -1.62
C TRP A 231 -0.76 -5.74 -1.97
N CYS A 232 -0.45 -6.84 -2.65
CA CYS A 232 -1.40 -7.90 -2.97
C CYS A 232 -0.67 -9.25 -3.11
N GLY A 233 -1.41 -10.35 -3.15
CA GLY A 233 -0.84 -11.67 -3.45
C GLY A 233 -1.02 -12.11 -4.89
N LYS A 234 -1.95 -11.47 -5.61
CA LYS A 234 -2.36 -11.85 -6.95
C LYS A 234 -2.82 -10.64 -7.77
N VAL A 235 -2.40 -10.61 -9.02
CA VAL A 235 -2.84 -9.65 -10.04
C VAL A 235 -3.42 -10.41 -11.24
N THR A 236 -4.59 -10.01 -11.72
CA THR A 236 -5.16 -10.54 -12.96
C THR A 236 -5.29 -9.41 -13.98
N PHE A 237 -4.79 -9.62 -15.18
CA PHE A 237 -4.99 -8.74 -16.33
C PHE A 237 -6.11 -9.29 -17.20
N HIS A 238 -7.22 -8.56 -17.26
CA HIS A 238 -8.31 -8.79 -18.18
C HIS A 238 -8.02 -8.10 -19.51
N VAL A 239 -7.77 -8.91 -20.53
CA VAL A 239 -7.36 -8.48 -21.87
C VAL A 239 -8.48 -8.75 -22.87
N LYS A 240 -8.46 -8.05 -24.00
CA LYS A 240 -9.42 -8.28 -25.09
C LYS A 240 -9.17 -9.66 -25.70
N ALA A 241 -10.24 -10.35 -26.08
CA ALA A 241 -10.16 -11.66 -26.72
C ALA A 241 -9.83 -11.54 -28.22
N GLU A 242 -10.16 -10.40 -28.83
CA GLU A 242 -10.00 -10.11 -30.25
C GLU A 242 -9.45 -8.68 -30.47
N PRO A 243 -8.85 -8.37 -31.64
CA PRO A 243 -8.34 -7.04 -31.91
C PRO A 243 -9.46 -5.99 -31.92
N ILE A 244 -9.30 -4.94 -31.13
CA ILE A 244 -10.27 -3.83 -31.05
C ILE A 244 -9.54 -2.55 -30.65
N TYR A 245 -10.07 -1.39 -31.04
CA TYR A 245 -9.52 -0.06 -30.68
C TYR A 245 -8.02 0.16 -30.97
N VAL A 246 -7.49 -0.51 -32.00
CA VAL A 246 -6.12 -0.38 -32.54
C VAL A 246 -5.03 -0.91 -31.61
N SER A 247 -4.99 -0.45 -30.37
CA SER A 247 -3.92 -0.72 -29.41
C SER A 247 -4.37 -1.53 -28.21
N ASP A 248 -5.63 -1.96 -28.11
CA ASP A 248 -6.07 -2.68 -26.92
C ASP A 248 -5.33 -4.02 -26.74
N VAL A 249 -4.91 -4.29 -25.51
CA VAL A 249 -4.13 -5.50 -25.16
C VAL A 249 -4.92 -6.78 -25.41
N MET A 250 -4.29 -7.73 -26.09
CA MET A 250 -4.71 -9.13 -26.19
C MET A 250 -3.64 -10.09 -25.60
N PRO A 251 -3.95 -11.38 -25.40
CA PRO A 251 -2.97 -12.34 -24.88
C PRO A 251 -1.66 -12.39 -25.67
N ALA A 252 -1.73 -12.40 -27.01
CA ALA A 252 -0.55 -12.45 -27.87
C ALA A 252 0.35 -11.20 -27.73
N ASP A 253 -0.21 -10.05 -27.39
CA ASP A 253 0.55 -8.83 -27.18
C ASP A 253 1.33 -8.86 -25.87
N VAL A 254 0.76 -9.50 -24.84
CA VAL A 254 1.48 -9.73 -23.57
C VAL A 254 2.70 -10.63 -23.81
N ASP A 255 2.52 -11.72 -24.55
CA ASP A 255 3.63 -12.62 -24.92
C ASP A 255 4.69 -11.90 -25.74
N GLY A 256 4.27 -11.11 -26.74
CA GLY A 256 5.16 -10.29 -27.55
C GLY A 256 5.93 -9.25 -26.73
N HIS A 257 5.28 -8.64 -25.74
CA HIS A 257 5.91 -7.66 -24.85
C HIS A 257 7.00 -8.29 -23.98
N VAL A 258 6.72 -9.48 -23.42
CA VAL A 258 7.69 -10.30 -22.69
C VAL A 258 8.89 -10.64 -23.56
N MET A 259 8.67 -11.11 -24.79
CA MET A 259 9.76 -11.40 -25.73
C MET A 259 10.61 -10.16 -26.05
N GLU A 260 9.99 -9.00 -26.20
CA GLU A 260 10.69 -7.75 -26.49
C GLU A 260 11.54 -7.27 -25.29
N MET A 261 11.06 -7.44 -24.06
CA MET A 261 11.82 -7.12 -22.84
C MET A 261 13.08 -7.98 -22.69
N GLN A 262 13.05 -9.23 -23.17
CA GLN A 262 14.17 -10.17 -23.08
C GLN A 262 15.34 -9.86 -24.02
N ARG A 263 15.15 -8.99 -25.01
CA ARG A 263 16.19 -8.72 -26.02
C ARG A 263 17.45 -8.12 -25.39
N GLU A 264 18.61 -8.52 -25.92
CA GLU A 264 19.92 -8.07 -25.41
C GLU A 264 20.11 -6.55 -25.49
N ILE A 265 19.45 -5.89 -26.45
CA ILE A 265 19.47 -4.43 -26.61
C ILE A 265 18.76 -3.68 -25.47
N ARG A 266 17.92 -4.35 -24.68
CA ARG A 266 17.24 -3.74 -23.53
C ARG A 266 18.21 -3.57 -22.35
N THR A 267 17.86 -2.73 -21.39
CA THR A 267 18.70 -2.53 -20.22
C THR A 267 18.64 -3.75 -19.29
N PRO A 268 19.65 -3.96 -18.43
CA PRO A 268 19.63 -5.02 -17.42
C PRO A 268 18.38 -4.98 -16.52
N GLU A 269 17.87 -3.79 -16.20
CA GLU A 269 16.71 -3.57 -15.34
C GLU A 269 15.42 -4.06 -15.99
N VAL A 270 15.24 -3.80 -17.30
CA VAL A 270 14.08 -4.28 -18.06
C VAL A 270 14.08 -5.81 -18.15
N ARG A 271 15.24 -6.42 -18.41
CA ARG A 271 15.36 -7.89 -18.40
C ARG A 271 15.15 -8.49 -17.00
N ALA A 272 15.55 -7.78 -15.94
CA ALA A 272 15.32 -8.21 -14.57
C ALA A 272 13.83 -8.13 -14.20
N LEU A 273 13.11 -7.11 -14.67
CA LEU A 273 11.66 -7.01 -14.54
C LEU A 273 10.97 -8.19 -15.23
N ASP A 274 11.33 -8.48 -16.48
CA ASP A 274 10.79 -9.62 -17.23
C ASP A 274 10.94 -10.94 -16.47
N LYS A 275 12.14 -11.20 -15.93
CA LYS A 275 12.39 -12.41 -15.14
C LYS A 275 11.44 -12.53 -13.94
N ARG A 276 11.19 -11.43 -13.22
CA ARG A 276 10.25 -11.43 -12.07
C ARG A 276 8.82 -11.68 -12.54
N LEU A 277 8.39 -11.04 -13.62
CA LEU A 277 7.07 -11.24 -14.21
C LEU A 277 6.84 -12.70 -14.62
N ALA A 278 7.81 -13.32 -15.29
CA ALA A 278 7.77 -14.74 -15.65
C ALA A 278 7.66 -15.66 -14.42
N GLU A 279 8.38 -15.35 -13.34
CA GLU A 279 8.26 -16.07 -12.07
C GLU A 279 6.86 -15.93 -11.46
N TYR A 280 6.27 -14.73 -11.45
CA TYR A 280 4.91 -14.52 -10.95
C TYR A 280 3.85 -15.27 -11.76
N VAL A 281 3.98 -15.29 -13.09
CA VAL A 281 3.11 -16.08 -13.97
C VAL A 281 3.23 -17.57 -13.64
N SER A 282 4.47 -18.08 -13.49
CA SER A 282 4.70 -19.49 -13.16
C SER A 282 4.10 -19.92 -11.81
N LYS A 283 4.03 -18.98 -10.86
CA LYS A 283 3.44 -19.17 -9.52
C LYS A 283 1.93 -18.89 -9.48
N GLY A 284 1.31 -18.50 -10.60
CA GLY A 284 -0.11 -18.11 -10.66
C GLY A 284 -0.43 -16.80 -9.93
N GLN A 285 0.57 -15.99 -9.63
CA GLN A 285 0.42 -14.66 -9.00
C GLN A 285 0.06 -13.59 -10.03
N ILE A 286 0.48 -13.75 -11.29
CA ILE A 286 -0.05 -12.98 -12.42
C ILE A 286 -0.87 -13.92 -13.30
N ILE A 287 -2.09 -13.51 -13.65
CA ILE A 287 -2.97 -14.23 -14.58
C ILE A 287 -3.35 -13.31 -15.73
N ILE A 288 -3.19 -13.77 -16.97
CA ILE A 288 -3.73 -13.10 -18.16
C ILE A 288 -5.04 -13.78 -18.53
N ARG A 289 -6.13 -13.02 -18.62
CA ARG A 289 -7.49 -13.56 -18.77
C ARG A 289 -8.24 -12.87 -19.91
N PRO A 290 -8.27 -13.45 -21.12
CA PRO A 290 -9.14 -12.97 -22.18
C PRO A 290 -10.61 -13.27 -21.87
N ASP A 291 -11.51 -12.41 -22.31
CA ASP A 291 -12.95 -12.63 -22.26
C ASP A 291 -13.62 -11.85 -23.40
N THR A 292 -14.53 -12.49 -24.14
CA THR A 292 -15.23 -11.84 -25.26
C THR A 292 -16.10 -10.67 -24.79
N TYR A 293 -16.50 -10.62 -23.52
CA TYR A 293 -17.23 -9.48 -22.95
C TYR A 293 -16.47 -8.15 -23.14
N TRP A 294 -15.13 -8.18 -23.10
CA TRP A 294 -14.35 -6.96 -23.25
C TRP A 294 -14.38 -6.40 -24.67
N ASN A 295 -14.74 -7.22 -25.66
CA ASN A 295 -14.90 -6.85 -27.07
C ASN A 295 -16.33 -6.42 -27.42
N GLN A 296 -17.31 -6.66 -26.55
CA GLN A 296 -18.71 -6.36 -26.82
C GLN A 296 -19.04 -4.89 -26.57
N TYR A 297 -19.94 -4.33 -27.39
CA TYR A 297 -20.58 -3.05 -27.12
C TYR A 297 -21.58 -3.18 -25.96
N THR A 298 -21.05 -3.13 -24.74
CA THR A 298 -21.82 -3.25 -23.50
C THR A 298 -21.25 -2.31 -22.45
N TYR A 299 -22.12 -1.82 -21.59
CA TYR A 299 -21.71 -1.06 -20.41
C TYR A 299 -21.52 -1.97 -19.19
N TYR A 300 -20.85 -1.48 -18.14
CA TYR A 300 -20.53 -2.32 -16.99
C TYR A 300 -21.74 -2.74 -16.15
N TRP A 301 -22.85 -2.00 -16.16
CA TRP A 301 -24.09 -2.48 -15.51
C TRP A 301 -24.80 -3.60 -16.30
N GLU A 302 -24.38 -3.85 -17.54
CA GLU A 302 -24.86 -4.97 -18.37
C GLU A 302 -23.92 -6.18 -18.29
N MET A 303 -22.91 -6.13 -17.42
CA MET A 303 -21.94 -7.19 -17.24
C MET A 303 -22.64 -8.52 -16.89
N PRO A 304 -22.30 -9.65 -17.53
CA PRO A 304 -22.91 -10.94 -17.20
C PRO A 304 -22.73 -11.31 -15.72
N ALA A 305 -23.77 -11.89 -15.11
CA ALA A 305 -23.77 -12.25 -13.69
C ALA A 305 -22.59 -13.14 -13.29
N GLU A 306 -22.15 -14.03 -14.19
CA GLU A 306 -20.99 -14.89 -14.00
C GLU A 306 -19.69 -14.09 -13.86
N LEU A 307 -19.50 -13.06 -14.69
CA LEU A 307 -18.34 -12.18 -14.65
C LEU A 307 -18.36 -11.28 -13.40
N GLN A 308 -19.54 -10.73 -13.06
CA GLN A 308 -19.71 -9.95 -11.83
C GLN A 308 -19.38 -10.79 -10.58
N THR A 309 -19.90 -12.01 -10.51
CA THR A 309 -19.67 -12.92 -9.37
C THR A 309 -18.20 -13.28 -9.25
N ARG A 310 -17.51 -13.53 -10.37
CA ARG A 310 -16.08 -13.79 -10.38
C ARG A 310 -15.27 -12.61 -9.86
N LEU A 311 -15.52 -11.40 -10.41
CA LEU A 311 -14.84 -10.18 -9.97
C LEU A 311 -15.10 -9.90 -8.49
N ALA A 312 -16.34 -10.00 -8.03
CA ALA A 312 -16.69 -9.79 -6.62
C ALA A 312 -16.02 -10.80 -5.66
N ARG A 313 -15.71 -12.01 -6.14
CA ARG A 313 -15.03 -13.04 -5.35
C ARG A 313 -13.51 -12.86 -5.32
N GLU A 314 -12.93 -12.48 -6.45
CA GLU A 314 -11.47 -12.48 -6.65
C GLU A 314 -10.84 -11.11 -6.38
N ALA A 315 -11.54 -10.02 -6.67
CA ALA A 315 -11.02 -8.67 -6.58
C ALA A 315 -11.19 -8.09 -5.17
N THR A 316 -10.08 -7.63 -4.60
CA THR A 316 -10.09 -6.59 -3.55
C THR A 316 -10.14 -5.20 -4.18
N LEU A 317 -9.42 -5.01 -5.29
CA LEU A 317 -9.37 -3.77 -6.06
C LEU A 317 -9.52 -4.09 -7.55
N VAL A 318 -10.36 -3.33 -8.26
CA VAL A 318 -10.45 -3.36 -9.72
C VAL A 318 -9.90 -2.05 -10.26
N ILE A 319 -8.91 -2.13 -11.15
CA ILE A 319 -8.29 -0.98 -11.81
C ILE A 319 -8.79 -0.93 -13.25
N LEU A 320 -9.58 0.09 -13.58
CA LEU A 320 -10.07 0.35 -14.92
C LEU A 320 -9.08 1.28 -15.64
N LYS A 321 -8.38 0.79 -16.66
CA LYS A 321 -7.41 1.60 -17.41
C LYS A 321 -8.08 2.34 -18.56
N GLY A 322 -7.70 3.59 -18.80
CA GLY A 322 -8.03 4.31 -20.03
C GLY A 322 -9.47 4.82 -20.20
N ASP A 323 -9.65 5.57 -21.28
CA ASP A 323 -10.88 6.33 -21.58
C ASP A 323 -12.07 5.41 -21.90
N LEU A 324 -11.86 4.36 -22.70
CA LEU A 324 -12.92 3.44 -23.08
C LEU A 324 -13.57 2.80 -21.85
N ASN A 325 -12.77 2.33 -20.91
CA ASN A 325 -13.27 1.71 -19.69
C ASN A 325 -13.99 2.73 -18.78
N TYR A 326 -13.53 3.99 -18.76
CA TYR A 326 -14.24 5.07 -18.06
C TYR A 326 -15.61 5.37 -18.69
N ARG A 327 -15.68 5.44 -20.03
CA ARG A 327 -16.93 5.62 -20.76
C ARG A 327 -17.89 4.45 -20.57
N ARG A 328 -17.39 3.20 -20.55
CA ARG A 328 -18.18 2.00 -20.23
C ARG A 328 -18.74 2.02 -18.81
N LEU A 329 -18.00 2.57 -17.86
CA LEU A 329 -18.44 2.74 -16.47
C LEU A 329 -19.56 3.79 -16.35
N LEU A 330 -19.41 4.94 -17.04
CA LEU A 330 -20.34 6.07 -16.93
C LEU A 330 -21.41 6.13 -18.01
N SER A 331 -21.57 5.07 -18.79
CA SER A 331 -22.55 4.99 -19.87
C SER A 331 -22.28 5.84 -21.10
N ASP A 332 -21.10 6.45 -21.21
CA ASP A 332 -20.80 7.43 -22.25
C ASP A 332 -21.87 8.55 -22.34
N ARG A 333 -22.29 9.05 -21.17
CA ARG A 333 -23.36 10.07 -21.02
C ARG A 333 -22.80 11.43 -20.56
N LEU A 334 -23.55 12.48 -20.91
CA LEU A 334 -23.31 13.87 -20.50
C LEU A 334 -23.85 14.20 -19.11
#